data_AF-A0A2D6QE62-F1
#
_entry.id   AF-A0A2D6QE62-F1
#
_cell.length_a   1.000
_cell.length_b   1.000
_cell.length_c   1.000
_cell.angle_alpha   90.00
_cell.angle_beta   90.00
_cell.angle_gamma   90.00
#
_symmetry.space_group_name_H-M   'P 1'
#
loop_
_entity.id
_entity.type
_entity.pdbx_description
1 polymer ?
#
loop_
_entity_poly.entity_id
_entity_poly.type
_entity_poly.pdbx_seq_one_letter_code
_entity_poly.pdbx_strand_id
1 'polypeptide(L)'
;MARGRTSARCRVATTVGSKALFVGDRERAVDVYDATMDTWSTATLSQARRDLAATSVGTKALFAGGSSHDGDSNRVDIYDSVTGSWSTARLSQARRDLAATSVGTKALFAGGMADDYSKRVDIYDAVTDTWSTATLSQARQGLAATSVGTKALFAGGWTGRGNSSAVVDIYDASMGQWSTAQLSQARTDLAATTVGSKALFAGGSTGAGVTLIQHDVVDIYDATTDAWSTVKLSQARSLLTTTTVGTKALFAGGLAASGRDFRSSARVDIYDAGMDTTIPQQTEAVATPTGAIQTRAIGQSAGGRPLEAILVGNGSEPVIFVGALQGGAAPNTRDLVQQVAAYYTENPTEIPPNVTALFVPALNPDGLADSARPNSRGIYLSNNWDIRWSPDPDTPEGRKSGGGGTQAFSEPESRALRDLVLEHKARAVIFFQAAAPSGLVIPGEGPGTAEPTISLPLAELLSQTLGFRLIRTWSDRTITGDPSDWLDREGVMSVIVLLPTNTDPDFDRQKQGLAAAMQLVSQRQEPPPQ
;
A
#
# COMPACT_ATOMS: atom_id res chain seq x y z
N MET A 1 -19.65 4.77 7.21
CA MET A 1 -18.65 4.63 6.14
C MET A 1 -19.17 3.60 5.15
N ALA A 2 -19.66 4.04 4.00
CA ALA A 2 -19.96 3.14 2.90
C ALA A 2 -18.67 2.45 2.42
N ARG A 3 -18.48 1.18 2.79
CA ARG A 3 -17.38 0.34 2.26
C ARG A 3 -17.75 -0.10 0.84
N GLY A 4 -17.42 0.71 -0.15
CA GLY A 4 -17.47 0.32 -1.56
C GLY A 4 -16.11 -0.19 -2.02
N ARG A 5 -16.08 -1.37 -2.64
CA ARG A 5 -14.91 -1.85 -3.39
C ARG A 5 -14.97 -1.18 -4.77
N THR A 6 -14.02 -0.29 -5.08
CA THR A 6 -13.68 -0.05 -6.48
C THR A 6 -13.16 -1.36 -7.07
N SER A 7 -13.39 -1.64 -8.36
CA SER A 7 -12.70 -2.76 -9.01
C SER A 7 -11.20 -2.64 -8.74
N ALA A 8 -10.52 -3.75 -8.46
CA ALA A 8 -9.15 -3.78 -7.91
C ALA A 8 -8.06 -3.21 -8.85
N ARG A 9 -8.46 -2.52 -9.94
CA ARG A 9 -7.60 -2.05 -11.03
C ARG A 9 -8.11 -0.74 -11.65
N CYS A 10 -8.60 0.21 -10.85
CA CYS A 10 -8.90 1.56 -11.36
C CYS A 10 -7.66 2.16 -12.05
N ARG A 11 -7.79 2.52 -13.34
CA ARG A 11 -6.71 3.09 -14.16
C ARG A 11 -6.92 4.58 -14.44
N VAL A 12 -8.16 5.02 -14.47
CA VAL A 12 -8.51 6.41 -14.74
C VAL A 12 -9.75 6.79 -13.94
N ALA A 13 -9.77 8.04 -13.46
CA ALA A 13 -10.90 8.59 -12.73
C ALA A 13 -11.12 10.06 -13.10
N THR A 14 -12.33 10.54 -12.92
CA THR A 14 -12.67 11.97 -13.00
C THR A 14 -13.80 12.28 -12.04
N THR A 15 -13.98 13.56 -11.73
CA THR A 15 -15.04 14.04 -10.84
C THR A 15 -15.92 15.03 -11.58
N VAL A 16 -17.24 14.96 -11.34
CA VAL A 16 -18.21 15.89 -11.93
C VAL A 16 -19.36 16.11 -10.96
N GLY A 17 -19.60 17.37 -10.59
CA GLY A 17 -20.51 17.69 -9.48
C GLY A 17 -20.08 16.99 -8.18
N SER A 18 -21.01 16.29 -7.52
CA SER A 18 -20.74 15.49 -6.32
C SER A 18 -20.26 14.06 -6.60
N LYS A 19 -20.03 13.69 -7.86
CA LYS A 19 -19.75 12.31 -8.26
C LYS A 19 -18.29 12.12 -8.63
N ALA A 20 -17.70 11.02 -8.16
CA ALA A 20 -16.43 10.49 -8.63
C ALA A 20 -16.68 9.21 -9.45
N LEU A 21 -16.11 9.15 -10.65
CA LEU A 21 -16.29 8.04 -11.58
C LEU A 21 -14.94 7.36 -11.81
N PHE A 22 -14.90 6.04 -11.65
CA PHE A 22 -13.70 5.22 -11.71
C PHE A 22 -13.84 4.15 -12.78
N VAL A 23 -12.81 4.00 -13.64
CA VAL A 23 -12.81 3.01 -14.72
C VAL A 23 -11.58 2.11 -14.60
N GLY A 24 -11.84 0.81 -14.67
CA GLY A 24 -10.83 -0.25 -14.63
C GLY A 24 -10.09 -0.52 -15.94
N ASP A 25 -9.14 -1.44 -15.92
CA ASP A 25 -8.35 -1.88 -17.08
C ASP A 25 -9.13 -2.88 -17.96
N ARG A 26 -9.40 -2.52 -19.23
CA ARG A 26 -10.16 -3.35 -20.20
C ARG A 26 -11.55 -3.76 -19.72
N GLU A 27 -12.15 -2.95 -18.87
CA GLU A 27 -13.51 -3.18 -18.36
C GLU A 27 -14.49 -2.20 -19.02
N ARG A 28 -15.77 -2.59 -19.04
CA ARG A 28 -16.86 -1.63 -19.31
C ARG A 28 -17.35 -0.99 -18.03
N ALA A 29 -17.15 -1.63 -16.88
CA ALA A 29 -17.69 -1.18 -15.62
C ALA A 29 -17.12 0.19 -15.24
N VAL A 30 -18.00 1.05 -14.75
CA VAL A 30 -17.69 2.34 -14.16
C VAL A 30 -18.24 2.34 -12.75
N ASP A 31 -17.37 2.41 -11.75
CA ASP A 31 -17.80 2.60 -10.38
C ASP A 31 -18.07 4.10 -10.17
N VAL A 32 -19.24 4.43 -9.65
CA VAL A 32 -19.68 5.81 -9.44
C VAL A 32 -19.96 5.99 -7.95
N TYR A 33 -19.14 6.82 -7.30
CA TYR A 33 -19.35 7.27 -5.94
C TYR A 33 -20.07 8.61 -5.92
N ASP A 34 -21.18 8.68 -5.19
CA ASP A 34 -21.91 9.92 -4.94
C ASP A 34 -21.58 10.42 -3.53
N ALA A 35 -20.85 11.53 -3.44
CA ALA A 35 -20.43 12.11 -2.17
C ALA A 35 -21.57 12.79 -1.39
N THR A 36 -22.67 13.15 -2.06
CA THR A 36 -23.84 13.73 -1.38
C THR A 36 -24.71 12.68 -0.71
N MET A 37 -24.82 11.51 -1.33
CA MET A 37 -25.61 10.38 -0.79
C MET A 37 -24.75 9.40 0.04
N ASP A 38 -23.42 9.51 -0.03
CA ASP A 38 -22.47 8.50 0.48
C ASP A 38 -22.79 7.09 -0.06
N THR A 39 -23.07 6.99 -1.36
CA THR A 39 -23.46 5.72 -1.99
C THR A 39 -22.62 5.40 -3.22
N TRP A 40 -22.43 4.10 -3.44
CA TRP A 40 -21.81 3.56 -4.66
C TRP A 40 -22.89 3.03 -5.62
N SER A 41 -22.64 3.20 -6.90
CA SER A 41 -23.43 2.65 -8.01
C SER A 41 -22.52 2.24 -9.15
N THR A 42 -23.03 1.42 -10.07
CA THR A 42 -22.27 0.98 -11.25
C THR A 42 -22.92 1.47 -12.53
N ALA A 43 -22.11 1.94 -13.48
CA ALA A 43 -22.51 2.23 -14.84
C ALA A 43 -21.61 1.46 -15.82
N THR A 44 -21.86 1.62 -17.12
CA THR A 44 -21.05 0.95 -18.15
C THR A 44 -20.67 1.88 -19.28
N LEU A 45 -19.39 1.86 -19.65
CA LEU A 45 -18.90 2.38 -20.92
C LEU A 45 -19.54 1.62 -22.09
N SER A 46 -19.61 2.30 -23.24
CA SER A 46 -20.12 1.73 -24.48
C SER A 46 -19.16 0.74 -25.15
N GLN A 47 -17.89 0.71 -24.74
CA GLN A 47 -16.86 -0.22 -25.18
C GLN A 47 -15.86 -0.48 -24.05
N ALA A 48 -15.43 -1.74 -23.89
CA ALA A 48 -14.37 -2.12 -22.94
C ALA A 48 -13.03 -1.61 -23.45
N ARG A 49 -12.33 -0.80 -22.66
CA ARG A 49 -11.10 -0.12 -23.09
C ARG A 49 -10.11 0.00 -21.95
N ARG A 50 -8.83 0.10 -22.28
CA ARG A 50 -7.76 0.52 -21.36
C ARG A 50 -7.01 1.72 -21.93
N ASP A 51 -6.13 2.33 -21.16
CA ASP A 51 -5.28 3.44 -21.62
C ASP A 51 -6.11 4.63 -22.18
N LEU A 52 -7.33 4.79 -21.67
CA LEU A 52 -8.26 5.87 -22.00
C LEU A 52 -7.99 7.10 -21.14
N ALA A 53 -8.27 8.27 -21.69
CA ALA A 53 -8.15 9.53 -20.97
C ALA A 53 -9.52 9.97 -20.43
N ALA A 54 -9.53 10.59 -19.25
CA ALA A 54 -10.75 11.15 -18.68
C ALA A 54 -10.56 12.61 -18.24
N THR A 55 -11.61 13.40 -18.40
CA THR A 55 -11.70 14.76 -17.85
C THR A 55 -13.18 15.11 -17.68
N SER A 56 -13.46 16.18 -16.95
CA SER A 56 -14.81 16.71 -16.76
C SER A 56 -14.88 18.18 -17.12
N VAL A 57 -16.02 18.60 -17.67
CA VAL A 57 -16.28 19.99 -18.05
C VAL A 57 -17.77 20.29 -17.90
N GLY A 58 -18.09 21.39 -17.21
CA GLY A 58 -19.47 21.69 -16.83
C GLY A 58 -20.11 20.53 -16.06
N THR A 59 -21.21 19.99 -16.58
CA THR A 59 -21.94 18.86 -15.97
C THR A 59 -21.48 17.51 -16.50
N LYS A 60 -20.48 17.45 -17.38
CA LYS A 60 -20.14 16.25 -18.15
C LYS A 60 -18.81 15.66 -17.73
N ALA A 61 -18.77 14.36 -17.48
CA ALA A 61 -17.55 13.56 -17.43
C ALA A 61 -17.36 12.83 -18.77
N LEU A 62 -16.16 12.86 -19.32
CA LEU A 62 -15.85 12.31 -20.64
C LEU A 62 -14.71 11.29 -20.53
N PHE A 63 -14.89 10.13 -21.18
CA PHE A 63 -13.92 9.03 -21.24
C PHE A 63 -13.59 8.72 -22.69
N ALA A 64 -12.40 9.13 -23.14
CA ALA A 64 -12.04 9.19 -24.55
C ALA A 64 -10.85 8.29 -24.91
N GLY A 65 -10.91 7.72 -26.12
CA GLY A 65 -9.80 6.97 -26.70
C GLY A 65 -9.52 5.64 -26.00
N GLY A 66 -8.26 5.26 -25.93
CA GLY A 66 -7.80 4.00 -25.35
C GLY A 66 -7.75 2.85 -26.36
N SER A 67 -7.35 1.68 -25.87
CA SER A 67 -7.19 0.47 -26.67
C SER A 67 -8.27 -0.57 -26.32
N SER A 68 -8.88 -1.14 -27.35
CA SER A 68 -9.88 -2.20 -27.28
C SER A 68 -9.36 -3.50 -27.88
N HIS A 69 -10.17 -4.55 -27.90
CA HIS A 69 -9.82 -5.80 -28.60
C HIS A 69 -9.59 -5.58 -30.11
N ASP A 70 -10.33 -4.64 -30.69
CA ASP A 70 -10.31 -4.37 -32.13
C ASP A 70 -9.25 -3.32 -32.53
N GLY A 71 -8.36 -2.96 -31.60
CA GLY A 71 -7.33 -1.93 -31.76
C GLY A 71 -7.63 -0.64 -31.02
N ASP A 72 -6.90 0.42 -31.36
CA ASP A 72 -7.09 1.74 -30.78
C ASP A 72 -8.49 2.27 -31.08
N SER A 73 -9.09 2.97 -30.11
CA SER A 73 -10.47 3.44 -30.18
C SER A 73 -10.51 4.96 -30.33
N ASN A 74 -11.49 5.45 -31.07
CA ASN A 74 -11.88 6.87 -31.06
C ASN A 74 -13.14 7.12 -30.25
N ARG A 75 -13.68 6.13 -29.53
CA ARG A 75 -14.94 6.28 -28.80
C ARG A 75 -14.77 7.32 -27.68
N VAL A 76 -15.83 8.08 -27.43
CA VAL A 76 -15.95 8.93 -26.24
C VAL A 76 -17.25 8.56 -25.55
N ASP A 77 -17.18 8.16 -24.29
CA ASP A 77 -18.35 7.97 -23.43
C ASP A 77 -18.53 9.22 -22.57
N ILE A 78 -19.73 9.80 -22.59
CA ILE A 78 -20.04 11.07 -21.93
C ILE A 78 -21.14 10.82 -20.91
N TYR A 79 -20.84 11.08 -19.64
CA TYR A 79 -21.80 11.02 -18.55
C TYR A 79 -22.24 12.43 -18.17
N ASP A 80 -23.53 12.70 -18.19
CA ASP A 80 -24.10 13.96 -17.71
C ASP A 80 -24.60 13.80 -16.28
N SER A 81 -23.95 14.50 -15.34
CA SER A 81 -24.22 14.41 -13.90
C SER A 81 -25.58 14.97 -13.47
N VAL A 82 -26.21 15.83 -14.28
CA VAL A 82 -27.52 16.43 -13.98
C VAL A 82 -28.63 15.46 -14.35
N THR A 83 -28.52 14.83 -15.51
CA THR A 83 -29.55 13.89 -16.01
C THR A 83 -29.28 12.44 -15.63
N GLY A 84 -28.06 12.12 -15.19
CA GLY A 84 -27.60 10.75 -14.97
C GLY A 84 -27.45 9.93 -16.25
N SER A 85 -27.58 10.56 -17.42
CA SER A 85 -27.62 9.87 -18.72
C SER A 85 -26.24 9.74 -19.34
N TRP A 86 -26.06 8.66 -20.10
CA TRP A 86 -24.85 8.41 -20.89
C TRP A 86 -25.13 8.66 -22.37
N SER A 87 -24.20 9.31 -23.05
CA SER A 87 -24.18 9.44 -24.51
C SER A 87 -22.78 9.10 -25.05
N THR A 88 -22.65 8.99 -26.37
CA THR A 88 -21.34 8.69 -26.98
C THR A 88 -21.02 9.63 -28.13
N ALA A 89 -19.75 10.00 -28.23
CA ALA A 89 -19.17 10.76 -29.34
C ALA A 89 -17.92 10.04 -29.88
N ARG A 90 -17.20 10.72 -30.79
CA ARG A 90 -15.96 10.20 -31.36
C ARG A 90 -14.88 11.28 -31.45
N LEU A 91 -13.65 10.89 -31.11
CA LEU A 91 -12.44 11.62 -31.45
C LEU A 91 -12.23 11.59 -32.98
N SER A 92 -11.55 12.60 -33.52
CA SER A 92 -11.18 12.67 -34.95
C SER A 92 -10.14 11.64 -35.36
N GLN A 93 -9.47 11.00 -34.39
CA GLN A 93 -8.50 9.92 -34.60
C GLN A 93 -8.61 8.90 -33.46
N ALA A 94 -8.56 7.62 -33.80
CA ALA A 94 -8.47 6.54 -32.82
C ALA A 94 -7.08 6.50 -32.19
N ARG A 95 -7.00 6.59 -30.87
CA ARG A 95 -5.76 6.81 -30.14
C ARG A 95 -5.84 6.21 -28.74
N ARG A 96 -4.72 5.76 -28.18
CA ARG A 96 -4.52 5.44 -26.75
C ARG A 96 -3.47 6.36 -26.12
N ASP A 97 -3.30 6.29 -24.80
CA ASP A 97 -2.28 7.05 -24.06
C ASP A 97 -2.36 8.58 -24.29
N LEU A 98 -3.60 9.08 -24.47
CA LEU A 98 -3.86 10.51 -24.62
C LEU A 98 -3.76 11.22 -23.27
N ALA A 99 -3.40 12.50 -23.31
CA ALA A 99 -3.56 13.38 -22.17
C ALA A 99 -4.90 14.13 -22.27
N ALA A 100 -5.59 14.29 -21.13
CA ALA A 100 -6.83 15.04 -21.06
C ALA A 100 -6.81 16.07 -19.94
N THR A 101 -7.39 17.23 -20.21
CA THR A 101 -7.67 18.27 -19.22
C THR A 101 -8.83 19.14 -19.71
N SER A 102 -9.37 20.00 -18.86
CA SER A 102 -10.46 20.91 -19.21
C SER A 102 -10.16 22.32 -18.77
N VAL A 103 -10.59 23.31 -19.56
CA VAL A 103 -10.39 24.72 -19.26
C VAL A 103 -11.55 25.53 -19.80
N GLY A 104 -12.13 26.39 -18.95
CA GLY A 104 -13.37 27.10 -19.27
C GLY A 104 -14.49 26.10 -19.62
N THR A 105 -15.04 26.22 -20.83
CA THR A 105 -16.12 25.36 -21.34
C THR A 105 -15.59 24.15 -22.12
N LYS A 106 -14.27 23.97 -22.21
CA LYS A 106 -13.66 23.04 -23.16
C LYS A 106 -12.99 21.86 -22.45
N ALA A 107 -13.25 20.65 -22.92
CA ALA A 107 -12.45 19.45 -22.64
C ALA A 107 -11.53 19.18 -23.83
N LEU A 108 -10.25 18.92 -23.56
CA LEU A 108 -9.22 18.74 -24.58
C LEU A 108 -8.56 17.36 -24.44
N PHE A 109 -8.38 16.67 -25.55
CA PHE A 109 -7.76 15.34 -25.64
C PHE A 109 -6.59 15.35 -26.62
N ALA A 110 -5.38 15.39 -26.09
CA ALA A 110 -4.17 15.70 -26.84
C ALA A 110 -3.19 14.52 -26.92
N GLY A 111 -2.50 14.43 -28.05
CA GLY A 111 -1.40 13.47 -28.25
C GLY A 111 -1.85 12.01 -28.25
N GLY A 112 -1.02 11.13 -27.69
CA GLY A 112 -1.26 9.70 -27.65
C GLY A 112 -0.72 8.96 -28.88
N MET A 113 -1.09 7.69 -29.00
CA MET A 113 -0.57 6.76 -29.99
C MET A 113 -1.70 6.21 -30.85
N ALA A 114 -1.50 6.25 -32.16
CA ALA A 114 -2.29 5.55 -33.18
C ALA A 114 -1.35 4.57 -33.92
N ASP A 115 -1.32 4.62 -35.25
CA ASP A 115 -0.28 3.96 -36.06
C ASP A 115 1.13 4.51 -35.75
N ASP A 116 1.19 5.78 -35.35
CA ASP A 116 2.38 6.48 -34.85
C ASP A 116 1.96 7.46 -33.73
N TYR A 117 2.93 8.13 -33.09
CA TYR A 117 2.64 9.18 -32.12
C TYR A 117 1.81 10.28 -32.79
N SER A 118 0.81 10.78 -32.09
CA SER A 118 -0.09 11.78 -32.61
C SER A 118 0.24 13.17 -32.07
N LYS A 119 0.05 14.19 -32.91
CA LYS A 119 -0.02 15.59 -32.49
C LYS A 119 -1.47 16.09 -32.40
N ARG A 120 -2.47 15.25 -32.67
CA ARG A 120 -3.88 15.67 -32.72
C ARG A 120 -4.35 16.14 -31.35
N VAL A 121 -5.20 17.17 -31.35
CA VAL A 121 -5.99 17.59 -30.20
C VAL A 121 -7.45 17.60 -30.63
N ASP A 122 -8.30 16.88 -29.91
CA ASP A 122 -9.76 16.97 -30.05
C ASP A 122 -10.30 17.82 -28.91
N ILE A 123 -11.13 18.81 -29.23
CA ILE A 123 -11.64 19.82 -28.30
C ILE A 123 -13.16 19.76 -28.30
N TYR A 124 -13.74 19.38 -27.17
CA TYR A 124 -15.18 19.39 -26.94
C TYR A 124 -15.57 20.65 -26.18
N ASP A 125 -16.49 21.45 -26.72
CA ASP A 125 -17.10 22.57 -26.01
C ASP A 125 -18.45 22.16 -25.42
N ALA A 126 -18.56 22.17 -24.08
CA ALA A 126 -19.74 21.72 -23.36
C ALA A 126 -20.93 22.69 -23.43
N VAL A 127 -20.70 23.95 -23.83
CA VAL A 127 -21.78 24.95 -23.99
C VAL A 127 -22.43 24.81 -25.35
N THR A 128 -21.64 24.64 -26.40
CA THR A 128 -22.16 24.50 -27.77
C THR A 128 -22.43 23.05 -28.17
N ASP A 129 -21.97 22.08 -27.37
CA ASP A 129 -22.02 20.64 -27.65
C ASP A 129 -21.36 20.27 -28.99
N THR A 130 -20.26 20.95 -29.32
CA THR A 130 -19.53 20.78 -30.59
C THR A 130 -18.10 20.34 -30.39
N TRP A 131 -17.60 19.56 -31.35
CA TRP A 131 -16.21 19.16 -31.43
C TRP A 131 -15.44 20.01 -32.45
N SER A 132 -14.20 20.37 -32.12
CA SER A 132 -13.22 20.95 -33.05
C SER A 132 -11.87 20.28 -32.86
N THR A 133 -10.92 20.54 -33.77
CA THR A 133 -9.58 19.93 -33.70
C THR A 133 -8.47 20.97 -33.74
N ALA A 134 -7.38 20.69 -33.05
CA ALA A 134 -6.12 21.43 -33.13
C ALA A 134 -4.93 20.46 -33.20
N THR A 135 -3.72 21.00 -33.13
CA THR A 135 -2.49 20.20 -33.10
C THR A 135 -1.49 20.72 -32.09
N LEU A 136 -0.86 19.81 -31.36
CA LEU A 136 0.37 20.05 -30.61
C LEU A 136 1.52 20.42 -31.56
N SER A 137 2.51 21.14 -31.04
CA SER A 137 3.75 21.45 -31.77
C SER A 137 4.60 20.21 -32.06
N GLN A 138 4.46 19.14 -31.25
CA GLN A 138 5.16 17.87 -31.42
C GLN A 138 4.21 16.68 -31.25
N ALA A 139 4.44 15.62 -32.03
CA ALA A 139 3.74 14.35 -31.88
C ALA A 139 4.31 13.57 -30.69
N ARG A 140 3.45 13.23 -29.72
CA ARG A 140 3.87 12.70 -28.41
C ARG A 140 2.80 11.78 -27.83
N GLN A 141 3.20 10.76 -27.08
CA GLN A 141 2.33 10.00 -26.18
C GLN A 141 2.76 10.14 -24.72
N GLY A 142 1.90 9.76 -23.77
CA GLY A 142 2.26 9.78 -22.35
C GLY A 142 2.57 11.19 -21.83
N LEU A 143 1.90 12.21 -22.39
CA LEU A 143 2.03 13.58 -21.91
C LEU A 143 1.32 13.71 -20.56
N ALA A 144 1.81 14.62 -19.73
CA ALA A 144 1.07 15.07 -18.57
C ALA A 144 0.24 16.30 -18.93
N ALA A 145 -0.99 16.39 -18.42
CA ALA A 145 -1.87 17.53 -18.67
C ALA A 145 -2.51 18.06 -17.39
N THR A 146 -2.61 19.39 -17.31
CA THR A 146 -3.37 20.08 -16.27
C THR A 146 -3.82 21.44 -16.79
N SER A 147 -4.75 22.07 -16.07
CA SER A 147 -5.29 23.38 -16.41
C SER A 147 -5.12 24.35 -15.26
N VAL A 148 -4.78 25.60 -15.55
CA VAL A 148 -4.65 26.67 -14.54
C VAL A 148 -5.10 28.01 -15.13
N GLY A 149 -5.95 28.72 -14.41
CA GLY A 149 -6.60 29.93 -14.94
C GLY A 149 -7.35 29.64 -16.25
N THR A 150 -6.99 30.35 -17.32
CA THR A 150 -7.55 30.16 -18.66
C THR A 150 -6.74 29.21 -19.54
N LYS A 151 -5.70 28.57 -19.00
CA LYS A 151 -4.72 27.81 -19.79
C LYS A 151 -4.83 26.31 -19.54
N ALA A 152 -4.85 25.53 -20.61
CA ALA A 152 -4.60 24.08 -20.58
C ALA A 152 -3.17 23.81 -21.05
N LEU A 153 -2.41 23.03 -20.29
CA LEU A 153 -1.00 22.76 -20.53
C LEU A 153 -0.77 21.27 -20.78
N PHE A 154 0.01 20.94 -21.80
CA PHE A 154 0.37 19.58 -22.20
C PHE A 154 1.89 19.43 -22.25
N ALA A 155 2.45 18.82 -21.23
CA ALA A 155 3.89 18.81 -20.96
C ALA A 155 4.52 17.43 -21.15
N GLY A 156 5.77 17.44 -21.60
CA GLY A 156 6.61 16.25 -21.65
C GLY A 156 6.10 15.17 -22.62
N GLY A 157 6.28 13.92 -22.24
CA GLY A 157 5.89 12.75 -23.03
C GLY A 157 6.98 12.26 -23.98
N TRP A 158 6.68 11.16 -24.65
CA TRP A 158 7.64 10.43 -25.49
C TRP A 158 7.43 10.74 -26.97
N THR A 159 8.50 11.11 -27.67
CA THR A 159 8.51 11.43 -29.11
C THR A 159 9.01 10.26 -29.98
N GLY A 160 9.30 9.12 -29.35
CA GLY A 160 9.85 7.94 -30.00
C GLY A 160 11.38 7.93 -30.08
N ARG A 161 11.92 6.81 -30.60
CA ARG A 161 13.37 6.54 -30.68
C ARG A 161 14.12 6.68 -29.35
N GLY A 162 13.41 6.51 -28.23
CA GLY A 162 14.00 6.62 -26.91
C GLY A 162 14.11 8.04 -26.33
N ASN A 163 13.47 9.03 -26.98
CA ASN A 163 13.54 10.43 -26.57
C ASN A 163 12.28 10.88 -25.83
N SER A 164 12.49 11.49 -24.65
CA SER A 164 11.46 12.28 -23.96
C SER A 164 11.50 13.73 -24.49
N SER A 165 10.39 14.45 -24.36
CA SER A 165 10.31 15.88 -24.72
C SER A 165 10.31 16.78 -23.49
N ALA A 166 10.85 17.99 -23.61
CA ALA A 166 10.69 19.07 -22.63
C ALA A 166 9.55 20.02 -23.00
N VAL A 167 8.97 19.89 -24.19
CA VAL A 167 8.00 20.86 -24.70
C VAL A 167 6.73 20.90 -23.83
N VAL A 168 6.20 22.09 -23.65
CA VAL A 168 4.87 22.32 -23.09
C VAL A 168 4.04 23.05 -24.14
N ASP A 169 2.98 22.42 -24.64
CA ASP A 169 2.00 23.10 -25.49
C ASP A 169 0.91 23.70 -24.59
N ILE A 170 0.64 24.99 -24.77
CA ILE A 170 -0.26 25.77 -23.90
C ILE A 170 -1.40 26.32 -24.75
N TYR A 171 -2.63 25.92 -24.45
CA TYR A 171 -3.84 26.46 -25.04
C TYR A 171 -4.47 27.49 -24.09
N ASP A 172 -4.57 28.74 -24.51
CA ASP A 172 -5.29 29.78 -23.79
C ASP A 172 -6.74 29.86 -24.29
N ALA A 173 -7.69 29.43 -23.46
CA ALA A 173 -9.11 29.40 -23.80
C ALA A 173 -9.73 30.79 -23.91
N SER A 174 -9.13 31.83 -23.31
CA SER A 174 -9.64 33.21 -23.41
C SER A 174 -9.38 33.83 -24.78
N MET A 175 -8.27 33.44 -25.42
CA MET A 175 -7.86 33.94 -26.73
C MET A 175 -8.05 32.91 -27.85
N GLY A 176 -8.27 31.64 -27.51
CA GLY A 176 -8.30 30.54 -28.48
C GLY A 176 -6.95 30.30 -29.16
N GLN A 177 -5.84 30.65 -28.50
CA GLN A 177 -4.50 30.62 -29.07
C GLN A 177 -3.61 29.55 -28.43
N TRP A 178 -2.69 29.01 -29.22
CA TRP A 178 -1.66 28.08 -28.78
C TRP A 178 -0.31 28.77 -28.68
N SER A 179 0.46 28.42 -27.66
CA SER A 179 1.85 28.84 -27.46
C SER A 179 2.67 27.65 -26.93
N THR A 180 4.00 27.79 -26.88
CA THR A 180 4.87 26.75 -26.34
C THR A 180 5.83 27.28 -25.28
N ALA A 181 6.07 26.48 -24.25
CA ALA A 181 7.13 26.67 -23.26
C ALA A 181 7.98 25.39 -23.14
N GLN A 182 8.94 25.37 -22.22
CA GLN A 182 9.78 24.20 -21.93
C GLN A 182 9.77 23.89 -20.44
N LEU A 183 9.70 22.61 -20.10
CA LEU A 183 10.16 22.08 -18.82
C LEU A 183 11.67 22.27 -18.70
N SER A 184 12.18 22.36 -17.47
CA SER A 184 13.62 22.41 -17.20
C SER A 184 14.38 21.17 -17.69
N GLN A 185 13.67 20.04 -17.84
CA GLN A 185 14.21 18.78 -18.32
C GLN A 185 13.19 18.06 -19.20
N ALA A 186 13.66 17.41 -20.27
CA ALA A 186 12.82 16.56 -21.10
C ALA A 186 12.40 15.32 -20.33
N ARG A 187 11.12 14.99 -20.22
CA ARG A 187 10.63 13.89 -19.35
C ARG A 187 9.36 13.26 -19.91
N THR A 188 9.11 11.99 -19.60
CA THR A 188 7.83 11.29 -19.80
C THR A 188 7.34 10.76 -18.44
N ASP A 189 6.11 10.28 -18.36
CA ASP A 189 5.54 9.68 -17.15
C ASP A 189 5.52 10.64 -15.95
N LEU A 190 5.33 11.93 -16.22
CA LEU A 190 5.22 12.97 -15.20
C LEU A 190 3.84 12.93 -14.55
N ALA A 191 3.79 13.30 -13.28
CA ALA A 191 2.53 13.70 -12.64
C ALA A 191 2.27 15.18 -12.92
N ALA A 192 1.04 15.54 -13.27
CA ALA A 192 0.61 16.93 -13.42
C ALA A 192 -0.59 17.25 -12.53
N THR A 193 -0.55 18.40 -11.87
CA THR A 193 -1.66 18.91 -11.07
C THR A 193 -1.65 20.42 -11.00
N THR A 194 -2.75 21.01 -10.53
CA THR A 194 -2.88 22.45 -10.33
C THR A 194 -3.30 22.75 -8.90
N VAL A 195 -2.59 23.68 -8.25
CA VAL A 195 -2.95 24.22 -6.94
C VAL A 195 -2.84 25.74 -6.94
N GLY A 196 -3.92 26.42 -6.56
CA GLY A 196 -4.02 27.88 -6.68
C GLY A 196 -3.83 28.34 -8.13
N SER A 197 -2.91 29.28 -8.35
CA SER A 197 -2.53 29.79 -9.68
C SER A 197 -1.40 29.02 -10.35
N LYS A 198 -0.99 27.87 -9.80
CA LYS A 198 0.22 27.17 -10.22
C LYS A 198 -0.10 25.80 -10.83
N ALA A 199 0.44 25.53 -12.01
CA ALA A 199 0.47 24.21 -12.63
C ALA A 199 1.83 23.55 -12.36
N LEU A 200 1.83 22.31 -11.88
CA LEU A 200 3.02 21.59 -11.45
C LEU A 200 3.21 20.32 -12.28
N PHE A 201 4.46 20.06 -12.69
CA PHE A 201 4.87 18.90 -13.48
C PHE A 201 6.02 18.18 -12.78
N ALA A 202 5.69 17.12 -12.04
CA ALA A 202 6.57 16.47 -11.09
C ALA A 202 7.11 15.13 -11.59
N GLY A 203 8.38 14.87 -11.28
CA GLY A 203 9.02 13.58 -11.48
C GLY A 203 9.10 13.14 -12.95
N GLY A 204 8.79 11.89 -13.24
CA GLY A 204 8.93 11.32 -14.57
C GLY A 204 10.34 10.82 -14.85
N SER A 205 10.55 10.35 -16.08
CA SER A 205 11.81 9.74 -16.49
C SER A 205 12.29 10.14 -17.89
N THR A 206 13.59 9.97 -18.10
CA THR A 206 14.26 10.07 -19.41
C THR A 206 14.90 8.75 -19.80
N GLY A 207 14.96 8.48 -21.10
CA GLY A 207 15.71 7.36 -21.66
C GLY A 207 14.82 6.33 -22.36
N ALA A 208 15.43 5.24 -22.78
CA ALA A 208 14.80 4.19 -23.59
C ALA A 208 15.15 2.81 -23.02
N GLY A 209 14.17 1.92 -22.90
CA GLY A 209 14.41 0.52 -22.52
C GLY A 209 14.97 0.36 -21.11
N VAL A 210 16.17 -0.22 -20.97
CA VAL A 210 16.77 -0.63 -19.69
C VAL A 210 17.53 0.49 -18.94
N THR A 211 17.60 1.71 -19.49
CA THR A 211 18.28 2.86 -18.88
C THR A 211 17.33 4.05 -18.68
N LEU A 212 16.19 3.81 -18.01
CA LEU A 212 15.33 4.90 -17.54
C LEU A 212 15.96 5.59 -16.33
N ILE A 213 16.13 6.91 -16.43
CA ILE A 213 16.59 7.78 -15.34
C ILE A 213 15.36 8.51 -14.81
N GLN A 214 14.98 8.25 -13.57
CA GLN A 214 13.94 9.00 -12.87
C GLN A 214 14.45 10.39 -12.45
N HIS A 215 13.54 11.35 -12.38
CA HIS A 215 13.83 12.72 -11.98
C HIS A 215 13.11 13.10 -10.70
N ASP A 216 13.72 13.97 -9.90
CA ASP A 216 13.15 14.57 -8.69
C ASP A 216 12.56 15.97 -8.96
N VAL A 217 12.78 16.55 -10.14
CA VAL A 217 12.37 17.94 -10.40
C VAL A 217 10.85 18.08 -10.51
N VAL A 218 10.34 19.20 -10.01
CA VAL A 218 8.99 19.69 -10.28
C VAL A 218 9.11 21.04 -10.97
N ASP A 219 8.65 21.12 -12.22
CA ASP A 219 8.51 22.37 -12.94
C ASP A 219 7.17 23.01 -12.57
N ILE A 220 7.19 24.29 -12.24
CA ILE A 220 6.04 25.04 -11.78
C ILE A 220 5.82 26.22 -12.72
N TYR A 221 4.64 26.27 -13.32
CA TYR A 221 4.17 27.42 -14.08
C TYR A 221 3.17 28.22 -13.24
N ASP A 222 3.44 29.50 -13.04
CA ASP A 222 2.51 30.42 -12.35
C ASP A 222 1.73 31.25 -13.36
N ALA A 223 0.42 31.00 -13.45
CA ALA A 223 -0.47 31.67 -14.38
C ALA A 223 -0.69 33.17 -14.08
N THR A 224 -0.32 33.64 -12.88
CA THR A 224 -0.45 35.07 -12.53
C THR A 224 0.73 35.90 -13.03
N THR A 225 1.91 35.31 -13.07
CA THR A 225 3.16 35.99 -13.45
C THR A 225 3.70 35.53 -14.80
N ASP A 226 3.11 34.49 -15.39
CA ASP A 226 3.58 33.81 -16.61
C ASP A 226 5.03 33.31 -16.49
N ALA A 227 5.46 33.01 -15.26
CA ALA A 227 6.83 32.62 -14.93
C ALA A 227 6.94 31.13 -14.63
N TRP A 228 8.09 30.57 -14.98
CA TRP A 228 8.48 29.21 -14.63
C TRP A 228 9.47 29.22 -13.47
N SER A 229 9.32 28.27 -12.56
CA SER A 229 10.26 27.99 -11.47
C SER A 229 10.37 26.49 -11.26
N THR A 230 11.38 26.06 -10.49
CA THR A 230 11.57 24.65 -10.17
C THR A 230 11.76 24.43 -8.68
N VAL A 231 11.36 23.25 -8.25
CA VAL A 231 11.58 22.70 -6.90
C VAL A 231 11.88 21.20 -7.06
N LYS A 232 12.15 20.51 -5.95
CA LYS A 232 12.49 19.09 -5.96
C LYS A 232 11.59 18.27 -5.04
N LEU A 233 11.21 17.10 -5.51
CA LEU A 233 10.75 15.97 -4.73
C LEU A 233 11.88 15.46 -3.83
N SER A 234 11.53 14.80 -2.73
CA SER A 234 12.49 14.14 -1.84
C SER A 234 13.16 12.91 -2.48
N GLN A 235 12.56 12.35 -3.52
CA GLN A 235 13.08 11.20 -4.27
C GLN A 235 12.77 11.34 -5.76
N ALA A 236 13.75 10.99 -6.60
CA ALA A 236 13.57 10.87 -8.03
C ALA A 236 12.63 9.71 -8.38
N ARG A 237 11.50 10.00 -9.03
CA ARG A 237 10.42 9.04 -9.26
C ARG A 237 9.73 9.28 -10.60
N SER A 238 9.20 8.23 -11.24
CA SER A 238 8.27 8.32 -12.37
C SER A 238 6.95 7.63 -12.05
N LEU A 239 5.91 7.82 -12.87
CA LEU A 239 4.59 7.20 -12.66
C LEU A 239 3.99 7.51 -11.27
N LEU A 240 4.26 8.71 -10.74
CA LEU A 240 3.66 9.17 -9.49
C LEU A 240 2.18 9.44 -9.70
N THR A 241 1.41 9.35 -8.62
CA THR A 241 0.07 9.92 -8.57
C THR A 241 0.09 11.28 -7.88
N THR A 242 -0.87 12.13 -8.21
CA THR A 242 -0.98 13.44 -7.61
C THR A 242 -2.43 13.83 -7.35
N THR A 243 -2.63 14.62 -6.30
CA THR A 243 -3.92 15.21 -5.97
C THR A 243 -3.71 16.54 -5.24
N THR A 244 -4.76 17.30 -5.02
CA THR A 244 -4.71 18.56 -4.28
C THR A 244 -5.74 18.62 -3.17
N VAL A 245 -5.35 19.23 -2.06
CA VAL A 245 -6.20 19.48 -0.90
C VAL A 245 -5.91 20.89 -0.39
N GLY A 246 -6.88 21.79 -0.51
CA GLY A 246 -6.70 23.20 -0.14
C GLY A 246 -5.57 23.85 -0.97
N THR A 247 -4.57 24.42 -0.28
CA THR A 247 -3.39 25.06 -0.92
C THR A 247 -2.26 24.09 -1.23
N LYS A 248 -2.45 22.78 -1.01
CA LYS A 248 -1.39 21.78 -1.11
C LYS A 248 -1.59 20.86 -2.30
N ALA A 249 -0.51 20.60 -3.03
CA ALA A 249 -0.38 19.53 -4.00
C ALA A 249 0.44 18.39 -3.41
N LEU A 250 -0.08 17.17 -3.51
CA LEU A 250 0.54 15.95 -2.99
C LEU A 250 1.04 15.11 -4.17
N PHE A 251 2.25 14.55 -4.05
CA PHE A 251 2.87 13.67 -5.05
C PHE A 251 3.25 12.35 -4.38
N ALA A 252 2.42 11.33 -4.59
CA ALA A 252 2.50 10.06 -3.89
C ALA A 252 2.93 8.91 -4.81
N GLY A 253 3.60 7.90 -4.24
CA GLY A 253 3.86 6.66 -4.95
C GLY A 253 4.91 6.76 -6.06
N GLY A 254 4.71 6.00 -7.14
CA GLY A 254 5.58 5.97 -8.31
C GLY A 254 6.74 4.99 -8.21
N LEU A 255 7.52 4.89 -9.28
CA LEU A 255 8.69 4.02 -9.38
C LEU A 255 9.96 4.84 -9.18
N ALA A 256 10.84 4.36 -8.30
CA ALA A 256 12.17 4.90 -8.06
C ALA A 256 13.26 3.92 -8.54
N ALA A 257 14.41 4.44 -8.95
CA ALA A 257 15.58 3.60 -9.25
C ALA A 257 16.08 2.88 -7.99
N SER A 258 16.45 1.60 -8.16
CA SER A 258 17.09 0.75 -7.15
C SER A 258 18.18 -0.10 -7.84
N GLY A 259 19.33 0.50 -8.11
CA GLY A 259 20.40 -0.18 -8.85
C GLY A 259 20.02 -0.36 -10.33
N ARG A 260 19.91 -1.61 -10.80
CA ARG A 260 19.42 -1.92 -12.17
C ARG A 260 17.90 -2.16 -12.24
N ASP A 261 17.21 -2.15 -11.10
CA ASP A 261 15.77 -2.43 -11.01
C ASP A 261 14.98 -1.17 -10.60
N PHE A 262 13.65 -1.22 -10.74
CA PHE A 262 12.73 -0.21 -10.22
C PHE A 262 11.97 -0.76 -9.01
N ARG A 263 11.75 0.08 -8.00
CA ARG A 263 10.92 -0.25 -6.83
C ARG A 263 9.81 0.78 -6.67
N SER A 264 8.65 0.32 -6.22
CA SER A 264 7.57 1.21 -5.78
C SER A 264 8.05 2.08 -4.63
N SER A 265 7.82 3.37 -4.72
CA SER A 265 8.09 4.32 -3.65
C SER A 265 6.85 4.48 -2.77
N ALA A 266 7.05 4.55 -1.45
CA ALA A 266 6.01 4.89 -0.48
C ALA A 266 6.00 6.40 -0.14
N ARG A 267 6.84 7.22 -0.79
CA ARG A 267 6.99 8.64 -0.45
C ARG A 267 5.76 9.45 -0.88
N VAL A 268 5.44 10.48 -0.08
CA VAL A 268 4.51 11.55 -0.43
C VAL A 268 5.24 12.88 -0.25
N ASP A 269 5.41 13.63 -1.33
CA ASP A 269 5.94 15.00 -1.29
C ASP A 269 4.78 15.99 -1.33
N ILE A 270 4.88 17.09 -0.58
CA ILE A 270 3.84 18.11 -0.50
C ILE A 270 4.41 19.46 -0.95
N TYR A 271 3.79 20.06 -1.96
CA TYR A 271 4.01 21.46 -2.34
C TYR A 271 2.87 22.31 -1.77
N ASP A 272 3.19 23.35 -0.99
CA ASP A 272 2.20 24.31 -0.48
C ASP A 272 2.28 25.65 -1.22
N ALA A 273 1.26 25.96 -2.02
CA ALA A 273 1.19 27.21 -2.77
C ALA A 273 0.98 28.45 -1.89
N GLY A 274 0.64 28.28 -0.60
CA GLY A 274 0.47 29.37 0.36
C GLY A 274 1.77 29.89 0.97
N MET A 275 2.90 29.23 0.72
CA MET A 275 4.23 29.67 1.18
C MET A 275 5.10 29.95 -0.05
N ASP A 276 5.39 31.22 -0.35
CA ASP A 276 6.07 31.65 -1.58
C ASP A 276 7.60 31.40 -1.58
N THR A 277 8.06 30.34 -0.91
CA THR A 277 9.48 29.98 -0.84
C THR A 277 9.65 28.47 -0.74
N THR A 278 10.19 27.87 -1.80
CA THR A 278 10.61 26.46 -1.92
C THR A 278 9.48 25.45 -1.68
N ILE A 279 9.53 24.24 -2.25
CA ILE A 279 8.89 23.12 -1.54
C ILE A 279 9.58 23.14 -0.19
N PRO A 280 8.88 23.36 0.93
CA PRO A 280 9.46 23.00 2.20
C PRO A 280 9.91 21.55 2.00
N GLN A 281 11.22 21.26 2.08
CA GLN A 281 11.65 19.90 2.40
C GLN A 281 11.13 19.62 3.80
N GLN A 282 9.83 19.44 3.95
CA GLN A 282 9.23 19.19 5.23
C GLN A 282 7.98 18.36 5.04
N THR A 283 7.85 17.46 6.01
CA THR A 283 6.80 16.48 6.16
C THR A 283 6.87 15.36 5.13
N GLU A 284 7.73 14.35 5.41
CA GLU A 284 7.21 12.97 5.38
C GLU A 284 5.82 13.06 6.03
N ALA A 285 4.76 12.59 5.36
CA ALA A 285 3.44 12.45 5.99
C ALA A 285 3.65 11.96 7.42
N VAL A 286 3.48 12.85 8.43
CA VAL A 286 4.13 12.78 9.76
C VAL A 286 5.18 11.68 9.80
N ALA A 287 6.44 11.97 9.45
CA ALA A 287 7.58 11.06 9.51
C ALA A 287 7.32 9.88 10.44
N THR A 288 6.67 8.86 9.91
CA THR A 288 6.57 7.60 10.58
C THR A 288 7.92 7.04 10.26
N PRO A 289 8.87 7.00 11.23
CA PRO A 289 10.24 6.69 10.94
C PRO A 289 10.28 5.52 9.99
N THR A 290 10.60 5.80 8.72
CA THR A 290 11.23 4.80 7.88
C THR A 290 12.66 4.74 8.42
N GLY A 291 12.78 4.23 9.65
CA GLY A 291 13.79 3.25 9.88
C GLY A 291 13.61 2.28 8.73
N ALA A 292 14.64 2.14 7.89
CA ALA A 292 14.84 0.85 7.25
C ALA A 292 14.42 -0.20 8.29
N ILE A 293 13.50 -1.11 7.93
CA ILE A 293 13.12 -2.24 8.77
C ILE A 293 14.39 -2.64 9.51
N GLN A 294 14.45 -2.38 10.82
CA GLN A 294 15.65 -2.71 11.58
C GLN A 294 15.57 -4.20 11.80
N THR A 295 15.84 -4.93 10.72
CA THR A 295 15.95 -6.37 10.70
C THR A 295 17.22 -6.68 11.45
N ARG A 296 17.06 -7.12 12.69
CA ARG A 296 18.15 -7.64 13.50
C ARG A 296 18.20 -9.14 13.31
N ALA A 297 19.35 -9.65 12.91
CA ALA A 297 19.61 -11.09 12.97
C ALA A 297 19.56 -11.53 14.44
N ILE A 298 18.69 -12.49 14.75
CA ILE A 298 18.55 -13.08 16.09
C ILE A 298 19.15 -14.50 16.16
N GLY A 299 19.60 -15.04 15.02
CA GLY A 299 20.28 -16.33 14.95
C GLY A 299 20.18 -16.97 13.58
N GLN A 300 20.44 -18.27 13.53
CA GLN A 300 20.24 -19.13 12.37
C GLN A 300 19.45 -20.37 12.79
N SER A 301 18.60 -20.87 11.90
CA SER A 301 17.85 -22.12 12.08
C SER A 301 18.77 -23.33 12.09
N ALA A 302 18.22 -24.49 12.45
CA ALA A 302 18.92 -25.76 12.39
C ALA A 302 19.48 -26.08 10.98
N GLY A 303 18.81 -25.61 9.93
CA GLY A 303 19.19 -25.72 8.53
C GLY A 303 20.02 -24.55 8.01
N GLY A 304 20.46 -23.63 8.88
CA GLY A 304 21.34 -22.51 8.53
C GLY A 304 20.65 -21.31 7.89
N ARG A 305 19.31 -21.23 7.92
CA ARG A 305 18.54 -20.08 7.41
C ARG A 305 18.54 -18.95 8.45
N PRO A 306 18.58 -17.67 8.03
CA PRO A 306 18.59 -16.56 8.98
C PRO A 306 17.28 -16.51 9.79
N LEU A 307 17.41 -16.24 11.09
CA LEU A 307 16.32 -15.85 11.97
C LEU A 307 16.41 -14.35 12.19
N GLU A 308 15.30 -13.66 12.00
CA GLU A 308 15.25 -12.20 11.98
C GLU A 308 14.12 -11.68 12.86
N ALA A 309 14.39 -10.58 13.56
CA ALA A 309 13.40 -9.78 14.26
C ALA A 309 13.36 -8.36 13.67
N ILE A 310 12.18 -7.81 13.51
CA ILE A 310 11.94 -6.43 13.09
C ILE A 310 11.50 -5.65 14.33
N LEU A 311 12.24 -4.60 14.67
CA LEU A 311 11.94 -3.77 15.84
C LEU A 311 11.29 -2.46 15.41
N VAL A 312 10.20 -2.09 16.08
CA VAL A 312 9.48 -0.84 15.86
C VAL A 312 9.12 -0.19 17.19
N GLY A 313 9.46 1.09 17.34
CA GLY A 313 9.33 1.83 18.61
C GLY A 313 10.62 1.77 19.43
N ASN A 314 10.64 2.54 20.52
CA ASN A 314 11.78 2.69 21.43
C ASN A 314 11.36 2.76 22.90
N GLY A 315 10.13 2.33 23.20
CA GLY A 315 9.58 2.29 24.54
C GLY A 315 10.16 1.18 25.41
N SER A 316 10.06 1.35 26.72
CA SER A 316 10.62 0.44 27.72
C SER A 316 9.81 -0.84 27.96
N GLU A 317 8.66 -1.01 27.31
CA GLU A 317 7.74 -2.14 27.49
C GLU A 317 7.64 -3.01 26.22
N PRO A 318 8.49 -4.03 26.04
CA PRO A 318 8.52 -4.75 24.76
C PRO A 318 7.41 -5.80 24.61
N VAL A 319 6.83 -5.89 23.42
CA VAL A 319 5.83 -6.90 23.04
C VAL A 319 6.31 -7.63 21.79
N ILE A 320 6.31 -8.95 21.82
CA ILE A 320 6.83 -9.79 20.72
C ILE A 320 5.68 -10.48 19.98
N PHE A 321 5.72 -10.45 18.65
CA PHE A 321 4.75 -11.09 17.76
C PHE A 321 5.46 -12.13 16.90
N VAL A 322 5.03 -13.39 16.98
CA VAL A 322 5.76 -14.53 16.39
C VAL A 322 4.92 -15.24 15.35
N GLY A 323 5.45 -15.35 14.14
CA GLY A 323 4.86 -16.04 13.00
C GLY A 323 5.58 -17.35 12.67
N ALA A 324 4.86 -18.23 11.97
CA ALA A 324 5.35 -19.49 11.42
C ALA A 324 6.15 -20.36 12.42
N LEU A 325 5.70 -20.45 13.66
CA LEU A 325 6.20 -21.46 14.62
C LEU A 325 5.99 -22.88 14.09
N GLN A 326 4.87 -23.11 13.38
CA GLN A 326 4.51 -24.40 12.77
C GLN A 326 5.02 -24.56 11.32
N GLY A 327 5.98 -23.75 10.89
CA GLY A 327 6.57 -23.84 9.55
C GLY A 327 5.52 -23.80 8.42
N GLY A 328 5.64 -24.73 7.47
CA GLY A 328 4.77 -24.85 6.31
C GLY A 328 3.33 -25.28 6.61
N ALA A 329 2.99 -25.65 7.85
CA ALA A 329 1.61 -25.94 8.24
C ALA A 329 0.76 -24.66 8.43
N ALA A 330 1.40 -23.51 8.66
CA ALA A 330 0.75 -22.22 8.89
C ALA A 330 1.51 -21.05 8.20
N PRO A 331 1.74 -21.11 6.87
CA PRO A 331 2.58 -20.14 6.17
C PRO A 331 1.98 -18.73 6.18
N ASN A 332 0.65 -18.60 6.19
CA ASN A 332 -0.06 -17.33 6.31
C ASN A 332 0.30 -16.52 7.57
N THR A 333 0.76 -17.18 8.63
CA THR A 333 1.17 -16.50 9.87
C THR A 333 2.50 -15.77 9.72
N ARG A 334 3.38 -16.21 8.81
CA ARG A 334 4.56 -15.43 8.41
C ARG A 334 4.12 -14.17 7.68
N ASP A 335 3.24 -14.32 6.70
CA ASP A 335 2.75 -13.21 5.91
C ASP A 335 2.03 -12.18 6.79
N LEU A 336 1.23 -12.64 7.75
CA LEU A 336 0.62 -11.78 8.76
C LEU A 336 1.67 -10.95 9.51
N VAL A 337 2.67 -11.61 10.11
CA VAL A 337 3.68 -10.92 10.92
C VAL A 337 4.52 -9.96 10.08
N GLN A 338 4.81 -10.28 8.82
CA GLN A 338 5.46 -9.34 7.89
C GLN A 338 4.57 -8.14 7.56
N GLN A 339 3.27 -8.36 7.29
CA GLN A 339 2.33 -7.29 6.97
C GLN A 339 2.12 -6.34 8.15
N VAL A 340 1.97 -6.86 9.37
CA VAL A 340 1.83 -5.99 10.56
C VAL A 340 3.14 -5.31 10.93
N ALA A 341 4.29 -5.97 10.75
CA ALA A 341 5.59 -5.32 10.93
C ALA A 341 5.77 -4.17 9.95
N ALA A 342 5.46 -4.37 8.67
CA ALA A 342 5.49 -3.32 7.65
C ALA A 342 4.50 -2.19 8.01
N TYR A 343 3.28 -2.54 8.38
CA TYR A 343 2.26 -1.57 8.80
C TYR A 343 2.74 -0.71 9.96
N TYR A 344 3.24 -1.31 11.05
CA TYR A 344 3.69 -0.54 12.20
C TYR A 344 5.02 0.17 11.96
N THR A 345 5.87 -0.30 11.04
CA THR A 345 7.03 0.47 10.57
C THR A 345 6.60 1.73 9.83
N GLU A 346 5.51 1.64 9.06
CA GLU A 346 4.89 2.78 8.36
C GLU A 346 3.95 3.61 9.24
N ASN A 347 3.52 3.08 10.39
CA ASN A 347 2.60 3.71 11.35
C ASN A 347 3.07 3.59 12.84
N PRO A 348 4.34 3.88 13.19
CA PRO A 348 4.89 3.76 14.55
C PRO A 348 4.19 4.62 15.60
N THR A 349 3.49 5.69 15.21
CA THR A 349 2.67 6.48 16.13
C THR A 349 1.43 5.75 16.64
N GLU A 350 1.04 4.64 16.01
CA GLU A 350 -0.01 3.73 16.49
C GLU A 350 0.51 2.73 17.53
N ILE A 351 1.83 2.63 17.73
CA ILE A 351 2.41 1.94 18.88
C ILE A 351 2.38 2.91 20.07
N PRO A 352 1.88 2.50 21.25
CA PRO A 352 1.95 3.34 22.45
C PRO A 352 3.39 3.81 22.74
N PRO A 353 3.62 5.08 23.14
CA PRO A 353 4.97 5.64 23.24
C PRO A 353 5.94 4.90 24.17
N ASN A 354 5.43 4.18 25.17
CA ASN A 354 6.22 3.37 26.10
C ASN A 354 6.39 1.91 25.66
N VAL A 355 5.85 1.52 24.51
CA VAL A 355 5.96 0.15 23.97
C VAL A 355 7.01 0.07 22.88
N THR A 356 7.72 -1.06 22.83
CA THR A 356 8.51 -1.48 21.66
C THR A 356 7.91 -2.77 21.09
N ALA A 357 7.53 -2.78 19.82
CA ALA A 357 7.04 -3.98 19.14
C ALA A 357 8.19 -4.73 18.44
N LEU A 358 8.33 -6.03 18.70
CA LEU A 358 9.28 -6.90 18.03
C LEU A 358 8.52 -7.94 17.23
N PHE A 359 8.73 -7.98 15.92
CA PHE A 359 8.09 -8.92 15.02
C PHE A 359 9.09 -9.99 14.60
N VAL A 360 8.79 -11.26 14.81
CA VAL A 360 9.58 -12.42 14.36
C VAL A 360 8.77 -13.14 13.28
N PRO A 361 8.97 -12.82 11.99
CA PRO A 361 8.12 -13.34 10.91
C PRO A 361 8.11 -14.86 10.80
N ALA A 362 9.26 -15.49 10.99
CA ALA A 362 9.41 -16.92 10.84
C ALA A 362 10.34 -17.47 11.91
N LEU A 363 9.76 -18.08 12.93
CA LEU A 363 10.56 -18.84 13.90
C LEU A 363 10.98 -20.22 13.35
N ASN A 364 10.19 -20.83 12.46
CA ASN A 364 10.55 -22.05 11.74
C ASN A 364 10.75 -21.80 10.22
N PRO A 365 11.82 -21.11 9.79
CA PRO A 365 12.09 -20.87 8.37
C PRO A 365 12.44 -22.16 7.62
N ASP A 366 12.91 -23.20 8.32
CA ASP A 366 13.20 -24.50 7.72
C ASP A 366 11.91 -25.22 7.32
N GLY A 367 10.97 -25.34 8.24
CA GLY A 367 9.66 -25.95 7.98
C GLY A 367 8.89 -25.19 6.90
N LEU A 368 9.03 -23.85 6.81
CA LEU A 368 8.45 -23.10 5.69
C LEU A 368 9.04 -23.51 4.34
N ALA A 369 10.37 -23.60 4.26
CA ALA A 369 11.06 -23.97 3.02
C ALA A 369 10.73 -25.41 2.59
N ASP A 370 10.58 -26.30 3.56
CA ASP A 370 10.32 -27.72 3.32
C ASP A 370 8.81 -28.06 3.27
N SER A 371 7.94 -27.05 3.39
CA SER A 371 6.48 -27.21 3.51
C SER A 371 6.07 -28.21 4.61
N ALA A 372 6.82 -28.20 5.73
CA ALA A 372 6.71 -29.11 6.84
C ALA A 372 6.39 -28.37 8.16
N ARG A 373 5.76 -29.08 9.09
CA ARG A 373 5.50 -28.60 10.46
C ARG A 373 6.77 -28.51 11.33
N PRO A 374 7.61 -29.56 11.44
CA PRO A 374 8.85 -29.48 12.20
C PRO A 374 9.93 -28.66 11.47
N ASN A 375 11.04 -28.36 12.15
CA ASN A 375 12.23 -27.79 11.52
C ASN A 375 13.02 -28.85 10.71
N SER A 376 14.16 -28.46 10.14
CA SER A 376 15.00 -29.34 9.31
C SER A 376 15.56 -30.57 10.03
N ARG A 377 15.54 -30.59 11.37
CA ARG A 377 15.95 -31.74 12.21
C ARG A 377 14.77 -32.60 12.66
N GLY A 378 13.57 -32.33 12.17
CA GLY A 378 12.36 -33.06 12.56
C GLY A 378 11.79 -32.66 13.93
N ILE A 379 12.24 -31.53 14.50
CA ILE A 379 11.81 -31.07 15.83
C ILE A 379 10.63 -30.11 15.70
N TYR A 380 9.61 -30.33 16.52
CA TYR A 380 8.42 -29.50 16.61
C TYR A 380 8.73 -28.34 17.56
N LEU A 381 8.96 -27.14 17.02
CA LEU A 381 9.37 -25.99 17.84
C LEU A 381 8.34 -25.59 18.90
N SER A 382 7.07 -25.98 18.74
CA SER A 382 6.02 -25.85 19.75
C SER A 382 6.18 -26.81 20.94
N ASN A 383 7.21 -27.66 20.96
CA ASN A 383 7.40 -28.73 21.95
C ASN A 383 8.84 -28.79 22.50
N ASN A 384 9.68 -27.80 22.18
CA ASN A 384 11.11 -27.77 22.51
C ASN A 384 11.45 -26.82 23.67
N TRP A 385 10.50 -26.49 24.55
CA TRP A 385 10.66 -25.52 25.64
C TRP A 385 10.76 -26.18 27.02
N ASP A 386 11.38 -25.49 27.99
CA ASP A 386 11.64 -26.03 29.33
C ASP A 386 10.41 -25.97 30.26
N ILE A 387 9.30 -26.57 29.83
CA ILE A 387 8.07 -26.66 30.61
C ILE A 387 7.39 -27.99 30.30
N ARG A 388 7.30 -28.89 31.28
CA ARG A 388 6.78 -30.26 31.08
C ARG A 388 7.39 -30.93 29.84
N TRP A 389 8.67 -30.67 29.56
CA TRP A 389 9.31 -31.08 28.32
C TRP A 389 9.32 -32.61 28.18
N SER A 390 9.12 -33.11 26.95
CA SER A 390 9.18 -34.52 26.61
C SER A 390 9.95 -34.71 25.31
N PRO A 391 10.84 -35.71 25.20
CA PRO A 391 11.47 -36.05 23.93
C PRO A 391 10.46 -36.56 22.89
N ASP A 392 9.34 -37.14 23.35
CA ASP A 392 8.28 -37.70 22.50
C ASP A 392 6.95 -36.97 22.72
N PRO A 393 6.76 -35.75 22.17
CA PRO A 393 5.54 -34.97 22.38
C PRO A 393 4.34 -35.55 21.64
N ASP A 394 3.15 -35.29 22.19
CA ASP A 394 1.88 -35.52 21.50
C ASP A 394 1.49 -34.28 20.67
N THR A 395 1.34 -34.44 19.36
CA THR A 395 0.95 -33.36 18.43
C THR A 395 -0.41 -33.63 17.80
N PRO A 396 -0.99 -32.71 17.00
CA PRO A 396 -2.28 -32.96 16.34
C PRO A 396 -2.24 -34.16 15.38
N GLU A 397 -1.03 -34.57 15.01
CA GLU A 397 -0.73 -35.64 14.06
C GLU A 397 -0.26 -36.92 14.80
N GLY A 398 -0.53 -37.01 16.11
CA GLY A 398 -0.14 -38.12 16.98
C GLY A 398 1.20 -37.93 17.69
N ARG A 399 1.60 -38.94 18.46
CA ARG A 399 2.87 -38.98 19.20
C ARG A 399 4.06 -38.96 18.25
N LYS A 400 5.02 -38.07 18.47
CA LYS A 400 6.20 -37.90 17.62
C LYS A 400 7.46 -38.31 18.36
N SER A 401 7.99 -39.50 18.08
CA SER A 401 9.20 -39.94 18.76
C SER A 401 10.40 -39.06 18.41
N GLY A 402 11.11 -38.56 19.41
CA GLY A 402 12.20 -37.59 19.28
C GLY A 402 11.76 -36.19 18.83
N GLY A 403 10.47 -35.95 18.61
CA GLY A 403 9.94 -34.70 18.06
C GLY A 403 10.09 -33.49 18.99
N GLY A 404 10.40 -33.70 20.28
CA GLY A 404 10.64 -32.65 21.27
C GLY A 404 12.10 -32.19 21.36
N GLY A 405 13.01 -32.86 20.64
CA GLY A 405 14.45 -32.59 20.69
C GLY A 405 15.20 -33.53 21.64
N THR A 406 16.51 -33.30 21.80
CA THR A 406 17.36 -34.10 22.71
C THR A 406 17.26 -33.63 24.17
N GLN A 407 16.89 -32.36 24.37
CA GLN A 407 16.62 -31.71 25.64
C GLN A 407 15.78 -30.45 25.37
N ALA A 408 15.24 -29.83 26.42
CA ALA A 408 14.63 -28.50 26.28
C ALA A 408 15.63 -27.51 25.67
N PHE A 409 15.15 -26.65 24.78
CA PHE A 409 15.94 -25.70 24.00
C PHE A 409 17.09 -26.33 23.19
N SER A 410 16.95 -27.58 22.75
CA SER A 410 17.95 -28.21 21.85
C SER A 410 18.05 -27.50 20.50
N GLU A 411 16.99 -26.83 20.05
CA GLU A 411 16.95 -26.17 18.75
C GLU A 411 17.42 -24.72 18.80
N PRO A 412 18.22 -24.27 17.81
CA PRO A 412 18.69 -22.90 17.76
C PRO A 412 17.56 -21.88 17.58
N GLU A 413 16.45 -22.24 16.94
CA GLU A 413 15.25 -21.42 16.80
C GLU A 413 14.63 -21.12 18.17
N SER A 414 14.41 -22.15 18.99
CA SER A 414 13.86 -22.01 20.34
C SER A 414 14.77 -21.15 21.23
N ARG A 415 16.10 -21.35 21.14
CA ARG A 415 17.07 -20.52 21.88
C ARG A 415 17.06 -19.07 21.42
N ALA A 416 16.99 -18.81 20.11
CA ALA A 416 16.97 -17.45 19.57
C ALA A 416 15.76 -16.65 20.09
N LEU A 417 14.56 -17.25 20.12
CA LEU A 417 13.39 -16.57 20.69
C LEU A 417 13.49 -16.42 22.22
N ARG A 418 13.96 -17.45 22.94
CA ARG A 418 14.20 -17.36 24.39
C ARG A 418 15.15 -16.21 24.72
N ASP A 419 16.28 -16.12 24.02
CA ASP A 419 17.29 -15.12 24.26
C ASP A 419 16.75 -13.72 23.93
N LEU A 420 15.96 -13.57 22.84
CA LEU A 420 15.28 -12.32 22.50
C LEU A 420 14.30 -11.86 23.60
N VAL A 421 13.48 -12.78 24.12
CA VAL A 421 12.53 -12.52 25.21
C VAL A 421 13.26 -12.03 26.46
N LEU A 422 14.33 -12.73 26.86
CA LEU A 422 15.08 -12.42 28.07
C LEU A 422 15.91 -11.15 27.94
N GLU A 423 16.58 -10.94 26.79
CA GLU A 423 17.39 -9.75 26.50
C GLU A 423 16.52 -8.48 26.57
N HIS A 424 15.33 -8.54 25.99
CA HIS A 424 14.42 -7.40 25.94
C HIS A 424 13.46 -7.32 27.14
N LYS A 425 13.46 -8.29 28.06
CA LYS A 425 12.50 -8.35 29.17
C LYS A 425 11.06 -8.19 28.69
N ALA A 426 10.68 -8.97 27.68
CA ALA A 426 9.38 -8.84 27.04
C ALA A 426 8.23 -8.94 28.05
N ARG A 427 7.20 -8.12 27.85
CA ARG A 427 6.00 -8.06 28.70
C ARG A 427 4.89 -8.96 28.20
N ALA A 428 4.86 -9.17 26.89
CA ALA A 428 3.98 -10.13 26.26
C ALA A 428 4.59 -10.75 25.00
N VAL A 429 4.22 -11.99 24.70
CA VAL A 429 4.54 -12.68 23.43
C VAL A 429 3.29 -13.33 22.85
N ILE A 430 2.95 -12.99 21.61
CA ILE A 430 1.78 -13.49 20.92
C ILE A 430 2.23 -14.37 19.75
N PHE A 431 1.79 -15.63 19.76
CA PHE A 431 2.08 -16.61 18.72
C PHE A 431 0.91 -16.72 17.76
N PHE A 432 1.17 -16.55 16.46
CA PHE A 432 0.18 -16.83 15.42
C PHE A 432 0.36 -18.26 14.90
N GLN A 433 -0.72 -19.02 14.89
CA GLN A 433 -0.78 -20.39 14.36
C GLN A 433 -2.01 -20.53 13.45
N ALA A 434 -2.09 -21.62 12.69
CA ALA A 434 -3.25 -21.93 11.87
C ALA A 434 -3.48 -23.45 11.78
N ALA A 435 -4.70 -23.95 11.57
CA ALA A 435 -5.97 -23.24 11.48
C ALA A 435 -7.03 -23.84 12.41
N ALA A 436 -7.96 -23.00 12.86
CA ALA A 436 -9.16 -23.41 13.57
C ALA A 436 -10.37 -22.69 12.98
N PRO A 437 -11.39 -23.37 12.39
CA PRO A 437 -12.45 -22.78 11.56
C PRO A 437 -13.27 -21.58 12.12
N SER A 438 -13.10 -21.19 13.38
CA SER A 438 -13.73 -20.01 13.99
C SER A 438 -12.74 -19.05 14.66
N GLY A 439 -11.44 -19.30 14.52
CA GLY A 439 -10.38 -18.64 15.26
C GLY A 439 -10.40 -19.01 16.74
N LEU A 440 -9.23 -19.28 17.32
CA LEU A 440 -9.09 -19.59 18.74
C LEU A 440 -8.07 -18.66 19.39
N VAL A 441 -8.31 -18.35 20.67
CA VAL A 441 -7.36 -17.66 21.53
C VAL A 441 -7.10 -18.55 22.75
N ILE A 442 -5.83 -18.81 23.04
CA ILE A 442 -5.40 -19.71 24.12
C ILE A 442 -4.37 -18.96 24.97
N PRO A 443 -4.60 -18.76 26.28
CA PRO A 443 -3.59 -18.20 27.18
C PRO A 443 -2.47 -19.21 27.43
N GLY A 444 -1.25 -18.71 27.70
CA GLY A 444 -0.16 -19.49 28.29
C GLY A 444 -0.57 -20.08 29.64
N GLU A 445 0.00 -21.23 29.95
CA GLU A 445 -0.41 -22.15 31.02
C GLU A 445 -1.86 -22.65 30.91
N GLY A 446 -2.48 -22.42 29.77
CA GLY A 446 -3.81 -22.90 29.50
C GLY A 446 -3.96 -24.41 29.70
N PRO A 447 -5.22 -24.80 29.66
CA PRO A 447 -5.88 -25.98 30.27
C PRO A 447 -5.21 -26.86 31.34
N GLY A 448 -5.78 -26.85 32.55
CA GLY A 448 -5.51 -27.87 33.59
C GLY A 448 -4.73 -27.36 34.81
N THR A 449 -4.40 -26.08 34.84
CA THR A 449 -3.85 -25.37 36.02
C THR A 449 -5.00 -24.75 36.81
N ALA A 450 -4.93 -24.83 38.15
CA ALA A 450 -6.02 -24.45 39.05
C ALA A 450 -6.14 -22.93 39.29
N GLU A 451 -5.19 -22.13 38.80
CA GLU A 451 -5.06 -20.70 39.09
C GLU A 451 -5.17 -19.87 37.79
N PRO A 452 -5.72 -18.64 37.85
CA PRO A 452 -5.74 -17.75 36.70
C PRO A 452 -4.32 -17.35 36.31
N THR A 453 -3.90 -17.73 35.10
CA THR A 453 -2.57 -17.46 34.55
C THR A 453 -2.39 -15.96 34.30
N ILE A 454 -1.16 -15.47 34.32
CA ILE A 454 -0.88 -14.04 34.08
C ILE A 454 -1.28 -13.64 32.65
N SER A 455 -1.38 -14.61 31.75
CA SER A 455 -1.79 -14.47 30.35
C SER A 455 -3.29 -14.31 30.15
N LEU A 456 -4.11 -14.67 31.13
CA LEU A 456 -5.56 -14.73 30.96
C LEU A 456 -6.20 -13.37 30.58
N PRO A 457 -5.84 -12.23 31.20
CA PRO A 457 -6.39 -10.93 30.81
C PRO A 457 -6.10 -10.57 29.35
N LEU A 458 -4.89 -10.88 28.86
CA LEU A 458 -4.52 -10.66 27.47
C LEU A 458 -5.33 -11.56 26.52
N ALA A 459 -5.55 -12.82 26.90
CA ALA A 459 -6.34 -13.76 26.11
C ALA A 459 -7.84 -13.37 26.05
N GLU A 460 -8.42 -12.91 27.16
CA GLU A 460 -9.80 -12.40 27.19
C GLU A 460 -9.96 -11.18 26.29
N LEU A 461 -9.03 -10.23 26.37
CA LEU A 461 -9.01 -9.04 25.52
C LEU A 461 -8.96 -9.43 24.04
N LEU A 462 -7.99 -10.26 23.65
CA LEU A 462 -7.82 -10.69 22.26
C LEU A 462 -9.03 -11.50 21.75
N SER A 463 -9.62 -12.36 22.59
CA SER A 463 -10.83 -13.10 22.25
C SER A 463 -11.99 -12.16 21.91
N GLN A 464 -12.20 -11.13 22.73
CA GLN A 464 -13.25 -10.14 22.52
C GLN A 464 -12.98 -9.28 21.28
N THR A 465 -11.75 -8.78 21.12
CA THR A 465 -11.35 -7.91 20.00
C THR A 465 -11.43 -8.64 18.67
N LEU A 466 -10.99 -9.90 18.61
CA LEU A 466 -10.97 -10.69 17.36
C LEU A 466 -12.31 -11.40 17.09
N GLY A 467 -13.19 -11.47 18.08
CA GLY A 467 -14.38 -12.32 18.03
C GLY A 467 -14.04 -13.81 17.94
N PHE A 468 -12.88 -14.21 18.45
CA PHE A 468 -12.39 -15.59 18.44
C PHE A 468 -12.75 -16.28 19.75
N ARG A 469 -12.92 -17.60 19.71
CA ARG A 469 -13.30 -18.36 20.90
C ARG A 469 -12.10 -18.52 21.83
N LEU A 470 -12.26 -18.07 23.08
CA LEU A 470 -11.30 -18.34 24.16
C LEU A 470 -11.36 -19.81 24.60
N ILE A 471 -10.21 -20.49 24.60
CA ILE A 471 -10.08 -21.87 25.06
C ILE A 471 -9.33 -21.90 26.40
N ARG A 472 -10.02 -22.40 27.43
CA ARG A 472 -9.49 -22.58 28.79
C ARG A 472 -9.31 -24.03 29.20
N THR A 473 -9.85 -24.97 28.42
CA THR A 473 -9.64 -26.43 28.60
C THR A 473 -9.33 -27.14 27.27
N TRP A 474 -8.25 -27.94 27.21
CA TRP A 474 -7.78 -28.84 26.16
C TRP A 474 -7.91 -30.21 26.79
N SER A 475 -8.64 -31.12 26.16
CA SER A 475 -8.91 -32.44 26.73
C SER A 475 -8.48 -33.57 25.80
N ASP A 476 -7.83 -33.27 24.68
CA ASP A 476 -7.52 -34.25 23.64
C ASP A 476 -6.09 -34.81 23.71
N ARG A 477 -5.17 -34.15 24.44
CA ARG A 477 -3.77 -34.60 24.60
C ARG A 477 -3.05 -33.92 25.76
N THR A 478 -1.86 -34.44 26.10
CA THR A 478 -0.92 -33.78 27.01
C THR A 478 -0.06 -32.76 26.25
N ILE A 479 0.02 -31.53 26.74
CA ILE A 479 0.88 -30.49 26.17
C ILE A 479 2.23 -30.49 26.89
N THR A 480 3.31 -30.63 26.11
CA THR A 480 4.69 -30.71 26.61
C THR A 480 5.59 -29.77 25.84
N GLY A 481 6.45 -29.03 26.55
CA GLY A 481 7.46 -28.16 25.96
C GLY A 481 6.89 -26.99 25.17
N ASP A 482 5.76 -26.44 25.59
CA ASP A 482 5.09 -25.34 24.89
C ASP A 482 5.72 -23.97 25.21
N PRO A 483 5.95 -23.10 24.19
CA PRO A 483 6.51 -21.77 24.42
C PRO A 483 5.65 -20.88 25.31
N SER A 484 4.33 -20.89 25.13
CA SER A 484 3.43 -19.99 25.85
C SER A 484 3.32 -20.34 27.33
N ASP A 485 3.36 -21.64 27.66
CA ASP A 485 3.42 -22.11 29.05
C ASP A 485 4.75 -21.76 29.73
N TRP A 486 5.87 -21.87 29.00
CA TRP A 486 7.17 -21.48 29.54
C TRP A 486 7.21 -19.98 29.82
N LEU A 487 6.71 -19.16 28.89
CA LEU A 487 6.64 -17.70 29.06
C LEU A 487 5.78 -17.27 30.26
N ASP A 488 4.62 -17.90 30.45
CA ASP A 488 3.75 -17.60 31.60
C ASP A 488 4.49 -17.88 32.91
N ARG A 489 5.19 -19.01 33.02
CA ARG A 489 6.06 -19.34 34.17
C ARG A 489 7.18 -18.32 34.39
N GLU A 490 7.78 -17.80 33.33
CA GLU A 490 8.82 -16.76 33.40
C GLU A 490 8.25 -15.36 33.69
N GLY A 491 6.94 -15.22 33.93
CA GLY A 491 6.31 -13.94 34.25
C GLY A 491 5.99 -13.08 33.03
N VAL A 492 5.99 -13.65 31.82
CA VAL A 492 5.70 -12.98 30.55
C VAL A 492 4.33 -13.41 30.04
N MET A 493 3.42 -12.47 29.81
CA MET A 493 2.09 -12.81 29.27
C MET A 493 2.23 -13.46 27.89
N SER A 494 1.58 -14.60 27.65
CA SER A 494 1.63 -15.26 26.36
C SER A 494 0.28 -15.72 25.88
N VAL A 495 0.04 -15.56 24.58
CA VAL A 495 -1.20 -16.00 23.95
C VAL A 495 -0.89 -16.65 22.62
N ILE A 496 -1.54 -17.78 22.36
CA ILE A 496 -1.59 -18.39 21.04
C ILE A 496 -2.91 -17.98 20.37
N VAL A 497 -2.81 -17.41 19.17
CA VAL A 497 -3.93 -17.06 18.31
C VAL A 497 -3.93 -18.01 17.11
N LEU A 498 -4.94 -18.88 17.00
CA LEU A 498 -5.14 -19.72 15.82
C LEU A 498 -6.04 -18.97 14.83
N LEU A 499 -5.54 -18.74 13.62
CA LEU A 499 -6.29 -18.11 12.55
C LEU A 499 -7.36 -19.06 11.98
N PRO A 500 -8.43 -18.53 11.35
CA PRO A 500 -9.49 -19.34 10.75
C PRO A 500 -9.04 -20.27 9.62
N THR A 501 -7.99 -19.88 8.90
CA THR A 501 -7.46 -20.62 7.74
C THR A 501 -5.94 -20.64 7.75
N ASN A 502 -5.34 -21.48 6.89
CA ASN A 502 -3.90 -21.61 6.68
C ASN A 502 -3.39 -20.71 5.53
N THR A 503 -4.27 -19.97 4.88
CA THR A 503 -3.99 -19.22 3.65
C THR A 503 -4.25 -17.72 3.77
N ASP A 504 -5.26 -17.34 4.56
CA ASP A 504 -5.59 -15.92 4.80
C ASP A 504 -4.90 -15.44 6.09
N PRO A 505 -4.08 -14.38 6.02
CA PRO A 505 -3.51 -13.72 7.20
C PRO A 505 -4.53 -13.05 8.12
N ASP A 506 -5.76 -12.77 7.66
CA ASP A 506 -6.81 -12.05 8.40
C ASP A 506 -6.31 -10.69 8.93
N PHE A 507 -5.50 -10.01 8.12
CA PHE A 507 -4.67 -8.85 8.49
C PHE A 507 -5.43 -7.77 9.28
N ASP A 508 -6.56 -7.27 8.76
CA ASP A 508 -7.29 -6.17 9.38
C ASP A 508 -7.79 -6.49 10.79
N ARG A 509 -8.20 -7.75 10.99
CA ARG A 509 -8.70 -8.22 12.28
C ARG A 509 -7.54 -8.43 13.25
N GLN A 510 -6.47 -9.08 12.80
CA GLN A 510 -5.29 -9.32 13.63
C GLN A 510 -4.65 -8.00 14.06
N LYS A 511 -4.56 -7.01 13.16
CA LYS A 511 -4.09 -5.65 13.47
C LYS A 511 -4.82 -5.01 14.66
N GLN A 512 -6.14 -5.18 14.74
CA GLN A 512 -6.92 -4.70 15.89
C GLN A 512 -6.53 -5.42 17.19
N GLY A 513 -6.31 -6.74 17.13
CA GLY A 513 -5.81 -7.52 18.26
C GLY A 513 -4.43 -7.07 18.73
N LEU A 514 -3.49 -6.85 17.80
CA LEU A 514 -2.16 -6.34 18.12
C LEU A 514 -2.23 -4.98 18.82
N ALA A 515 -3.04 -4.06 18.29
CA ALA A 515 -3.25 -2.75 18.91
C ALA A 515 -3.80 -2.88 20.35
N ALA A 516 -4.78 -3.75 20.57
CA ALA A 516 -5.34 -4.00 21.89
C ALA A 516 -4.30 -4.58 22.87
N ALA A 517 -3.48 -5.53 22.42
CA ALA A 517 -2.41 -6.11 23.22
C ALA A 517 -1.35 -5.09 23.65
N MET A 518 -0.89 -4.26 22.70
CA MET A 518 0.08 -3.19 23.01
C MET A 518 -0.52 -2.16 23.96
N GLN A 519 -1.79 -1.80 23.78
CA GLN A 519 -2.49 -0.88 24.66
C GLN A 519 -2.61 -1.43 26.09
N LEU A 520 -2.91 -2.72 26.27
CA LEU A 520 -2.93 -3.37 27.58
C LEU A 520 -1.56 -3.28 28.29
N VAL A 521 -0.48 -3.58 27.56
CA VAL A 521 0.88 -3.50 28.10
C VAL A 521 1.24 -2.05 28.46
N SER A 522 0.87 -1.07 27.63
CA SER A 522 1.17 0.35 27.86
C SER A 522 0.59 0.92 29.15
N GLN A 523 -0.53 0.39 29.62
CA GLN A 523 -1.28 0.89 30.77
C GLN A 523 -0.85 0.25 32.10
N ARG A 524 0.01 -0.77 32.06
CA ARG A 524 0.42 -1.51 33.25
C ARG A 524 1.44 -0.67 34.03
N GLN A 525 1.03 -0.11 35.16
CA GLN A 525 1.97 0.45 36.12
C GLN A 525 2.84 -0.68 36.70
N GLU A 526 4.15 -0.47 36.83
CA GLU A 526 4.98 -1.38 37.61
C GLU A 526 4.40 -1.49 39.03
N PRO A 527 4.31 -2.69 39.62
CA PRO A 527 4.09 -2.78 41.05
C PRO A 527 5.22 -2.00 41.76
N PRO A 528 4.92 -1.27 42.83
CA PRO A 528 5.95 -0.53 43.56
C PRO A 528 7.07 -1.50 43.97
N PRO A 529 8.35 -1.09 43.91
CA PRO A 529 9.45 -1.93 44.33
C PRO A 529 9.23 -2.41 45.77
N GLN A 530 9.25 -3.73 45.97
CA GLN A 530 9.18 -4.37 47.29
C GLN A 530 10.45 -4.13 48.09
#